data_AF-A0A447TDT6-F1
#
_entry.id   AF-A0A447TDT6-F1
#
_cell.length_a   1.000
_cell.length_b   1.000
_cell.length_c   1.000
_cell.angle_alpha   90.00
_cell.angle_beta   90.00
_cell.angle_gamma   90.00
#
_symmetry.space_group_name_H-M   'P 1'
#
loop_
_entity.id
_entity.type
_entity.pdbx_description
1 polymer ?
#
loop_
_entity_poly.entity_id
_entity_poly.type
_entity_poly.pdbx_seq_one_letter_code
_entity_poly.pdbx_strand_id
1 'polypeptide(L)'
;MAAERRREDESRTLHLLLPQQARASQAELMALLAESWGGRLSLDYHADSRFVMRCGEQAAEFSPELYVEPASSQAMQALGDLPSRCRGLSAAALSALRDELDRMLADQENRETETC
;
A
#
# COMPACT_ATOMS: atom_id res chain seq x y z
N MET A 1 -20.70 -11.14 42.11
CA MET A 1 -19.43 -11.91 42.22
C MET A 1 -19.25 -12.97 41.13
N ALA A 2 -20.11 -13.99 40.95
CA ALA A 2 -19.94 -14.97 39.84
C ALA A 2 -20.30 -14.38 38.45
N ALA A 3 -21.27 -13.46 38.40
CA ALA A 3 -21.68 -12.78 37.17
C ALA A 3 -20.67 -11.72 36.70
N GLU A 4 -20.08 -10.92 37.62
CA GLU A 4 -18.97 -10.00 37.28
C GLU A 4 -17.78 -10.74 36.67
N ARG A 5 -17.35 -11.85 37.29
CA ARG A 5 -16.19 -12.61 36.81
C ARG A 5 -16.41 -13.20 35.42
N ARG A 6 -17.65 -13.58 35.06
CA ARG A 6 -18.00 -14.01 33.69
C ARG A 6 -17.94 -12.85 32.69
N ARG A 7 -18.42 -11.66 33.05
CA ARG A 7 -18.34 -10.47 32.18
C ARG A 7 -16.90 -9.99 31.99
N GLU A 8 -16.07 -10.06 33.02
CA GLU A 8 -14.64 -9.76 32.91
C GLU A 8 -13.92 -10.77 32.00
N ASP A 9 -14.24 -12.07 32.09
CA ASP A 9 -13.67 -13.11 31.22
C ASP A 9 -14.09 -12.94 29.75
N GLU A 10 -15.35 -12.54 29.47
CA GLU A 10 -15.82 -12.22 28.12
C GLU A 10 -15.18 -10.94 27.57
N SER A 11 -14.96 -9.93 28.42
CA SER A 11 -14.27 -8.70 28.03
C SER A 11 -12.78 -8.91 27.70
N ARG A 12 -12.20 -10.03 28.14
CA ARG A 12 -10.81 -10.43 27.88
C ARG A 12 -10.65 -11.51 26.80
N THR A 13 -11.75 -11.95 26.20
CA THR A 13 -11.70 -12.91 25.11
C THR A 13 -11.68 -12.16 23.78
N LEU A 14 -10.59 -12.35 23.03
CA LEU A 14 -10.47 -11.85 21.65
C LEU A 14 -11.15 -12.86 20.73
N HIS A 15 -12.19 -12.41 20.04
CA HIS A 15 -12.86 -13.17 19.00
C HIS A 15 -12.41 -12.66 17.63
N LEU A 16 -11.83 -13.54 16.84
CA LEU A 16 -11.43 -13.30 15.47
C LEU A 16 -12.32 -14.11 14.55
N LEU A 17 -12.89 -13.44 13.56
CA LEU A 17 -13.69 -14.04 12.52
C LEU A 17 -13.06 -13.64 11.19
N LEU A 18 -12.45 -14.61 10.52
CA LEU A 18 -11.57 -14.40 9.38
C LEU A 18 -12.12 -15.02 8.08
N PRO A 19 -11.72 -14.52 6.91
CA PRO A 19 -12.06 -15.16 5.64
C PRO A 19 -11.45 -16.55 5.51
N GLN A 20 -12.11 -17.44 4.78
CA GLN A 20 -11.66 -18.81 4.61
C GLN A 20 -10.28 -18.91 3.97
N GLN A 21 -9.92 -18.00 3.07
CA GLN A 21 -8.57 -17.93 2.49
C GLN A 21 -7.46 -17.66 3.53
N ALA A 22 -7.77 -17.02 4.66
CA ALA A 22 -6.78 -16.71 5.71
C ALA A 22 -6.34 -17.95 6.52
N ARG A 23 -6.98 -19.12 6.31
CA ARG A 23 -6.59 -20.38 6.96
C ARG A 23 -5.14 -20.77 6.66
N ALA A 24 -4.64 -20.44 5.47
CA ALA A 24 -3.26 -20.74 5.08
C ALA A 24 -2.23 -20.09 6.03
N SER A 25 -2.55 -18.92 6.59
CA SER A 25 -1.67 -18.15 7.49
C SER A 25 -2.04 -18.32 8.96
N GLN A 26 -2.89 -19.30 9.32
CA GLN A 26 -3.36 -19.49 10.69
C GLN A 26 -2.19 -19.69 11.67
N ALA A 27 -1.18 -20.49 11.30
CA ALA A 27 -0.06 -20.78 12.18
C ALA A 27 0.75 -19.52 12.54
N GLU A 28 1.03 -18.67 11.55
CA GLU A 28 1.74 -17.40 11.74
C GLU A 28 0.93 -16.42 12.58
N LEU A 29 -0.38 -16.32 12.32
CA LEU A 29 -1.28 -15.48 13.11
C LEU A 29 -1.31 -15.94 14.58
N MET A 30 -1.40 -17.24 14.82
CA MET A 30 -1.43 -17.78 16.18
C MET A 30 -0.11 -17.51 16.93
N ALA A 31 1.04 -17.59 16.25
CA ALA A 31 2.32 -17.22 16.84
C ALA A 31 2.36 -15.74 17.23
N LEU A 32 1.95 -14.84 16.33
CA LEU A 32 1.88 -13.41 16.60
C LEU A 32 0.95 -13.07 17.78
N LEU A 33 -0.21 -13.73 17.85
CA LEU A 33 -1.17 -13.53 18.92
C LEU A 33 -0.67 -14.09 20.25
N ALA A 34 0.09 -15.18 20.25
CA ALA A 34 0.70 -15.71 21.47
C ALA A 34 1.71 -14.74 22.09
N GLU A 35 2.42 -13.96 21.27
CA GLU A 35 3.37 -12.94 21.73
C GLU A 35 2.68 -11.66 22.23
N SER A 36 1.55 -11.30 21.63
CA SER A 36 0.92 -9.98 21.81
C SER A 36 -0.36 -10.00 22.68
N TRP A 37 -1.03 -11.15 22.80
CA TRP A 37 -2.31 -11.27 23.48
C TRP A 37 -2.23 -12.21 24.70
N GLY A 38 -2.30 -11.62 25.91
CA GLY A 38 -2.28 -12.39 27.17
C GLY A 38 -3.63 -12.95 27.61
N GLY A 39 -4.67 -12.82 26.79
CA GLY A 39 -6.04 -13.24 27.10
C GLY A 39 -6.49 -14.52 26.39
N ARG A 40 -7.77 -14.86 26.51
CA ARG A 40 -8.35 -15.96 25.73
C ARG A 40 -8.54 -15.54 24.28
N LEU A 41 -8.44 -16.51 23.38
CA LEU A 41 -8.65 -16.33 21.94
C LEU A 41 -9.70 -17.32 21.44
N SER A 42 -10.59 -16.84 20.59
CA SER A 42 -11.56 -17.61 19.82
C SER A 42 -11.40 -17.23 18.36
N LEU A 43 -11.20 -18.21 17.49
CA LEU A 43 -10.92 -18.01 16.08
C LEU A 43 -11.90 -18.84 15.24
N ASP A 44 -12.68 -18.15 14.42
CA ASP A 44 -13.66 -18.73 13.50
C ASP A 44 -13.40 -18.23 12.07
N TYR A 45 -14.01 -18.93 11.11
CA TYR A 45 -13.87 -18.63 9.69
C TYR A 45 -15.21 -18.54 8.99
N HIS A 46 -15.28 -17.71 7.96
CA HIS A 46 -16.47 -17.53 7.13
C HIS A 46 -16.14 -17.40 5.64
N ALA A 47 -17.18 -17.46 4.81
CA ALA A 47 -17.08 -17.38 3.36
C ALA A 47 -16.88 -15.95 2.82
N ASP A 48 -17.29 -14.94 3.58
CA ASP A 48 -17.09 -13.52 3.24
C ASP A 48 -15.60 -13.12 3.32
N SER A 49 -15.21 -11.99 2.73
CA SER A 49 -13.83 -11.51 2.58
C SER A 49 -13.34 -10.57 3.70
N ARG A 50 -14.28 -10.11 4.53
CA ARG A 50 -14.03 -9.20 5.65
C ARG A 50 -13.31 -9.86 6.81
N PHE A 51 -12.62 -9.06 7.59
CA PHE A 51 -11.93 -9.46 8.81
C PHE A 51 -12.64 -8.79 9.98
N VAL A 52 -13.04 -9.57 10.98
CA VAL A 52 -13.74 -9.05 12.17
C VAL A 52 -12.96 -9.43 13.42
N MET A 53 -12.73 -8.43 14.26
CA MET A 53 -12.10 -8.56 15.57
C MET A 53 -13.03 -8.00 16.63
N ARG A 54 -13.34 -8.79 17.67
CA ARG A 54 -14.23 -8.36 18.77
C ARG A 54 -13.61 -8.68 20.13
N CYS A 55 -13.66 -7.72 21.05
CA CYS A 55 -13.23 -7.89 22.44
C CYS A 55 -14.22 -7.17 23.36
N GLY A 56 -14.96 -7.92 24.18
CA GLY A 56 -16.09 -7.38 24.93
C GLY A 56 -17.12 -6.70 24.00
N GLU A 57 -17.36 -5.41 24.26
CA GLU A 57 -18.29 -4.54 23.51
C GLU A 57 -17.65 -3.84 22.30
N GLN A 58 -16.33 -3.98 22.11
CA GLN A 58 -15.62 -3.35 21.00
C GLN A 58 -15.52 -4.32 19.82
N ALA A 59 -15.86 -3.83 18.64
CA ALA A 59 -15.67 -4.55 17.39
C ALA A 59 -14.95 -3.66 16.37
N ALA A 60 -14.00 -4.24 15.65
CA ALA A 60 -13.34 -3.66 14.50
C ALA A 60 -13.58 -4.57 13.29
N GLU A 61 -14.00 -3.98 12.19
CA GLU A 61 -14.25 -4.65 10.92
C GLU A 61 -13.37 -4.04 9.83
N PHE A 62 -12.77 -4.90 9.02
CA PHE A 62 -11.94 -4.51 7.90
C PHE A 62 -12.36 -5.31 6.66
N SER A 63 -12.89 -4.62 5.65
CA SER A 63 -13.32 -5.24 4.39
C SER A 63 -12.40 -4.77 3.26
N PRO A 64 -11.51 -5.62 2.74
CA PRO A 64 -10.54 -5.22 1.73
C PRO A 64 -11.16 -4.54 0.50
N GLU A 65 -12.35 -4.96 0.06
CA GLU A 65 -12.97 -4.38 -1.16
C GLU A 65 -13.28 -2.89 -1.02
N LEU A 66 -13.55 -2.42 0.20
CA LEU A 66 -13.82 -1.01 0.46
C LEU A 66 -12.60 -0.11 0.24
N TYR A 67 -11.40 -0.70 0.23
CA TYR A 67 -10.13 0.04 0.11
C TYR A 67 -9.43 -0.21 -1.22
N VAL A 68 -9.50 -1.44 -1.75
CA VAL A 68 -8.77 -1.82 -2.96
C VAL A 68 -9.24 -1.03 -4.17
N GLU A 69 -10.54 -0.88 -4.39
CA GLU A 69 -11.07 -0.16 -5.55
C GLU A 69 -10.75 1.35 -5.53
N PRO A 70 -10.99 2.08 -4.42
CA PRO A 70 -10.59 3.48 -4.33
C PRO A 70 -9.07 3.69 -4.43
N ALA A 71 -8.27 2.83 -3.81
CA ALA A 71 -6.82 2.92 -3.88
C ALA A 71 -6.30 2.66 -5.30
N SER A 72 -6.84 1.65 -5.98
CA SER A 72 -6.53 1.35 -7.38
C SER A 72 -6.88 2.52 -8.29
N SER A 73 -8.07 3.10 -8.11
CA SER A 73 -8.52 4.25 -8.88
C SER A 73 -7.61 5.47 -8.69
N GLN A 74 -7.22 5.76 -7.44
CA GLN A 74 -6.30 6.86 -7.13
C GLN A 74 -4.91 6.62 -7.71
N ALA A 75 -4.39 5.39 -7.62
CA ALA A 75 -3.11 5.03 -8.21
C ALA A 75 -3.14 5.21 -9.73
N MET A 76 -4.20 4.77 -10.40
CA MET A 76 -4.37 4.95 -11.85
C MET A 76 -4.46 6.43 -12.25
N GLN A 77 -5.17 7.26 -11.48
CA GLN A 77 -5.19 8.70 -11.70
C GLN A 77 -3.80 9.33 -11.56
N ALA A 78 -3.06 8.96 -10.52
CA ALA A 78 -1.70 9.46 -10.28
C ALA A 78 -0.73 9.05 -11.40
N LEU A 79 -0.97 7.92 -12.06
CA LEU A 79 -0.18 7.44 -13.20
C LEU A 79 -0.66 8.00 -14.55
N GLY A 80 -1.81 8.68 -14.60
CA GLY A 80 -2.42 9.16 -15.83
C GLY A 80 -1.57 10.17 -16.59
N ASP A 81 -0.78 10.99 -15.88
CA ASP A 81 0.11 11.98 -16.47
C ASP A 81 1.54 11.46 -16.74
N LEU A 82 1.84 10.22 -16.35
CA LEU A 82 3.17 9.66 -16.49
C LEU A 82 3.64 9.65 -17.96
N PRO A 83 2.82 9.26 -18.95
CA PRO A 83 3.25 9.26 -20.35
C PRO A 83 3.57 10.66 -20.89
N SER A 84 2.82 11.69 -20.49
CA SER A 84 3.09 13.07 -20.92
C SER A 84 4.35 13.62 -20.25
N ARG A 85 4.57 13.30 -18.96
CA ARG A 85 5.80 13.66 -18.23
C ARG A 85 7.04 13.00 -18.83
N CYS A 86 6.96 11.71 -19.18
CA CYS A 86 8.06 11.01 -19.86
C CYS A 86 8.36 11.65 -21.23
N ARG A 87 7.33 11.98 -22.03
CA ARG A 87 7.53 12.70 -23.30
C ARG A 87 8.15 14.08 -23.10
N GLY A 88 7.73 14.82 -22.08
CA GLY A 88 8.30 16.11 -21.72
C GLY A 88 9.78 16.01 -21.34
N LEU A 89 10.14 15.02 -20.52
CA LEU A 89 11.55 14.73 -20.18
C LEU A 89 12.39 14.39 -21.41
N SER A 90 11.90 13.52 -22.29
CA SER A 90 12.60 13.17 -23.52
C SER A 90 12.77 14.38 -24.46
N ALA A 91 11.72 15.19 -24.62
CA ALA A 91 11.77 16.39 -25.46
C ALA A 91 12.76 17.43 -24.91
N ALA A 92 12.78 17.63 -23.58
CA ALA A 92 13.73 18.52 -22.93
C ALA A 92 15.18 18.06 -23.12
N ALA A 93 15.46 16.76 -22.96
CA ALA A 93 16.78 16.19 -23.18
C ALA A 93 17.25 16.33 -24.64
N LEU A 94 16.35 16.07 -25.60
CA LEU A 94 16.66 16.23 -27.03
C LEU A 94 16.91 17.70 -27.40
N SER A 95 16.14 18.64 -26.84
CA SER A 95 16.40 20.06 -27.05
C SER A 95 17.76 20.46 -26.50
N ALA A 96 18.06 20.07 -25.26
CA ALA A 96 19.35 20.39 -24.63
C ALA A 96 20.54 19.85 -25.43
N LEU A 97 20.41 18.63 -25.98
CA LEU A 97 21.44 18.05 -26.84
C LEU A 97 21.61 18.83 -28.15
N ARG A 98 20.50 19.20 -28.81
CA ARG A 98 20.54 20.03 -30.02
C ARG A 98 21.23 21.37 -29.74
N ASP A 99 20.82 22.04 -28.66
CA ASP A 99 21.33 23.36 -28.31
C ASP A 99 22.84 23.33 -27.95
N GLU A 100 23.35 22.18 -27.48
CA GLU A 100 24.79 21.95 -27.30
C GLU A 100 25.51 21.74 -28.63
N LEU A 101 24.95 20.91 -29.53
CA LEU A 101 25.53 20.67 -30.85
C LEU A 101 25.59 21.95 -31.69
N ASP A 102 24.53 22.77 -31.67
CA ASP A 102 24.49 24.04 -32.38
C ASP A 102 25.57 25.00 -31.86
N ARG A 103 25.81 25.03 -30.54
CA ARG A 103 26.91 25.81 -29.94
C ARG A 103 28.27 25.30 -30.40
N MET A 104 28.50 23.99 -30.38
CA MET A 104 29.76 23.40 -30.83
C MET A 104 30.05 23.70 -32.30
N LEU A 105 29.03 23.65 -33.16
CA LEU A 105 29.15 23.98 -34.58
C LEU A 105 29.48 25.47 -34.78
N ALA A 106 28.78 26.37 -34.09
CA ALA A 106 29.06 27.80 -34.16
C ALA A 106 30.48 28.15 -33.65
N ASP A 107 30.97 27.47 -32.62
CA ASP A 107 32.33 27.63 -32.11
C ASP A 107 33.41 27.13 -33.09
N GLN A 108 33.09 26.11 -33.91
CA GLN A 108 34.00 25.62 -34.95
C GLN A 108 34.12 26.65 -36.09
N GLU A 109 33.01 27.19 -36.57
CA GLU A 109 32.98 28.18 -37.64
C GLU A 109 33.73 29.47 -37.27
N ASN A 110 33.61 29.91 -36.00
CA ASN A 110 34.36 31.06 -35.48
C ASN A 110 35.87 30.81 -35.43
N ARG A 111 36.32 29.59 -35.12
CA ARG A 111 37.76 29.25 -35.10
C ARG A 111 38.36 29.18 -36.51
N GLU A 112 37.60 28.75 -37.50
CA GLU A 112 38.05 28.71 -38.89
C GLU A 112 38.17 30.11 -39.51
N THR A 113 37.31 31.05 -39.11
CA THR A 113 37.36 32.44 -39.58
C THR A 113 38.46 33.30 -38.92
N GLU A 114 38.90 32.97 -37.71
CA GLU A 114 40.03 33.66 -37.05
C GLU A 114 41.42 33.22 -37.56
N THR A 115 41.49 32.14 -38.35
CA THR A 115 42.77 31.56 -38.83
C THR A 115 43.12 31.97 -40.28
N CYS A 116 42.31 32.83 -40.94
CA CYS A 116 42.56 33.38 -42.28
C CYS A 116 43.03 34.83 -42.25
#